data_AF-A0A1I6FDY4-F1
#
_entry.id   AF-A0A1I6FDY4-F1
#
_cell.length_a   1.000
_cell.length_b   1.000
_cell.length_c   1.000
_cell.angle_alpha   90.00
_cell.angle_beta   90.00
_cell.angle_gamma   90.00
#
_symmetry.space_group_name_H-M   'P 1'
#
loop_
_entity.id
_entity.type
_entity.pdbx_description
1 polymer ?
#
loop_
_entity_poly.entity_id
_entity_poly.type
_entity_poly.pdbx_seq_one_letter_code
_entity_poly.pdbx_strand_id
1 'polypeptide(L)'
;MKLLPAVALLVAALAVVPAVVPAAAQPTSPVVVSITIDDGTADQVAGADILARYGMRGTFYVISGAIDTPGYLTRAQMESLKAAGHEIGGHTVSHPDLTTIALDEARRQICTDRVTLSDWGFPPTSFAYPYTAFNADIQRVARECGYNSARTLGDIRSPQDCPDCVLTEQVPPADPFNVRTPDLINTRWTLDDLKSVVVDAPGGWIPFVLHQICDGCSELALSPAILDQFLAWLRDRGTPVRTVQEVMGGATKPVVPAPPAARDELVNPGLENGPDNADGLPQCWSTAGFGKNKVTRTRTDDAHSGRWAQRLDVISYHDGDTKILPSQDLGTCAPSATPGRAYRVSAWFKSTGFTQFALYRRLPTGGWVYWTAGPTIGPSDAWSRATWMTPALPRGSTGMSFGLALVSVGSLTTDDYGWTRASTAPRAKAS
;
A
#
# COMPACT_ATOMS: atom_id res chain seq x y z
N MET A 1 39.48 77.07 -61.36
CA MET A 1 38.30 77.32 -60.50
C MET A 1 38.00 76.01 -59.76
N LYS A 2 38.33 75.99 -58.46
CA LYS A 2 38.00 75.02 -57.38
C LYS A 2 38.12 73.50 -57.64
N LEU A 3 39.18 72.91 -57.05
CA LEU A 3 39.27 71.52 -56.59
C LEU A 3 38.33 71.26 -55.39
N LEU A 4 37.81 70.03 -55.26
CA LEU A 4 37.37 69.31 -54.03
C LEU A 4 36.92 67.86 -54.42
N PRO A 5 36.94 66.86 -53.50
CA PRO A 5 37.84 65.71 -53.61
C PRO A 5 37.13 64.35 -53.81
N ALA A 6 37.92 63.33 -54.19
CA ALA A 6 37.51 61.94 -54.30
C ALA A 6 37.32 61.30 -52.91
N VAL A 7 36.13 60.74 -52.68
CA VAL A 7 35.82 59.92 -51.51
C VAL A 7 36.12 58.46 -51.86
N ALA A 8 37.14 57.87 -51.24
CA ALA A 8 37.42 56.45 -51.31
C ALA A 8 36.49 55.70 -50.35
N LEU A 9 35.61 54.84 -50.88
CA LEU A 9 34.78 53.93 -50.09
C LEU A 9 35.65 52.75 -49.63
N LEU A 10 35.94 52.68 -48.33
CA LEU A 10 36.57 51.52 -47.71
C LEU A 10 35.50 50.43 -47.50
N VAL A 11 35.52 49.35 -48.28
CA VAL A 11 34.68 48.17 -48.04
C VAL A 11 35.40 47.29 -47.01
N ALA A 12 34.96 47.35 -45.76
CA ALA A 12 35.41 46.42 -44.72
C ALA A 12 34.73 45.06 -44.93
N ALA A 13 35.49 44.06 -45.36
CA ALA A 13 35.03 42.67 -45.40
C ALA A 13 34.93 42.14 -43.97
N LEU A 14 33.71 42.00 -43.44
CA LEU A 14 33.49 41.24 -42.20
C LEU A 14 33.72 39.76 -42.48
N ALA A 15 34.81 39.20 -41.92
CA ALA A 15 34.99 37.77 -41.84
C ALA A 15 33.97 37.20 -40.84
N VAL A 16 33.01 36.42 -41.33
CA VAL A 16 32.11 35.62 -40.49
C VAL A 16 32.92 34.45 -39.92
N VAL A 17 33.32 34.55 -38.66
CA VAL A 17 33.86 33.42 -37.91
C VAL A 17 32.67 32.59 -37.44
N PRO A 18 32.52 31.31 -37.83
CA PRO A 18 31.45 30.49 -37.29
C PRO A 18 31.67 30.34 -35.79
N ALA A 19 30.66 30.73 -35.01
CA ALA A 19 30.62 30.48 -33.58
C ALA A 19 30.63 28.95 -33.38
N VAL A 20 31.74 28.42 -32.88
CA VAL A 20 31.80 27.06 -32.38
C VAL A 20 30.92 27.04 -31.13
N VAL A 21 29.70 26.55 -31.29
CA VAL A 21 28.83 26.25 -30.16
C VAL A 21 29.53 25.15 -29.37
N PRO A 22 29.92 25.35 -28.10
CA PRO A 22 30.49 24.28 -27.31
C PRO A 22 29.46 23.16 -27.24
N ALA A 23 29.88 21.94 -27.63
CA ALA A 23 29.07 20.76 -27.43
C ALA A 23 28.65 20.72 -25.95
N ALA A 24 27.35 20.51 -25.69
CA ALA A 24 26.84 20.33 -24.34
C ALA A 24 27.71 19.30 -23.63
N ALA A 25 28.26 19.66 -22.47
CA ALA A 25 29.09 18.78 -21.67
C ALA A 25 28.33 17.46 -21.48
N GLN A 26 28.92 16.34 -21.93
CA GLN A 26 28.33 15.03 -21.66
C GLN A 26 28.19 14.87 -20.15
N PRO A 27 27.05 14.38 -19.66
CA PRO A 27 26.86 14.15 -18.24
C PRO A 27 28.00 13.28 -17.72
N THR A 28 28.65 13.74 -16.65
CA THR A 28 29.88 13.14 -16.09
C THR A 28 29.65 11.75 -15.49
N SER A 29 28.40 11.28 -15.45
CA SER A 29 28.01 9.92 -15.12
C SER A 29 26.72 9.56 -15.87
N PRO A 30 26.60 8.34 -16.42
CA PRO A 30 25.38 7.92 -17.12
C PRO A 30 24.18 7.90 -16.16
N VAL A 31 23.00 8.24 -16.66
CA VAL A 31 21.75 8.07 -15.93
C VAL A 31 21.46 6.58 -15.74
N VAL A 32 21.08 6.17 -14.52
CA VAL A 32 20.66 4.82 -14.18
C VAL A 32 19.16 4.82 -13.95
N VAL A 33 18.46 3.82 -14.48
CA VAL A 33 17.02 3.65 -14.28
C VAL A 33 16.76 2.44 -13.39
N SER A 34 15.83 2.57 -12.44
CA SER A 34 15.23 1.43 -11.75
C SER A 34 13.76 1.34 -12.10
N ILE A 35 13.30 0.15 -12.47
CA ILE A 35 11.88 -0.15 -12.64
C ILE A 35 11.40 -0.76 -11.33
N THR A 36 10.59 -0.02 -10.59
CA THR A 36 10.00 -0.50 -9.34
C THR A 36 8.50 -0.75 -9.52
N ILE A 37 7.99 -1.86 -9.01
CA ILE A 37 6.60 -2.30 -9.16
C ILE A 37 6.03 -2.64 -7.77
N ASP A 38 4.94 -1.99 -7.40
CA ASP A 38 4.40 -1.99 -6.02
C ASP A 38 3.16 -2.85 -5.88
N ASP A 39 2.86 -3.28 -4.65
CA ASP A 39 1.68 -4.03 -4.19
C ASP A 39 1.77 -5.55 -4.32
N GLY A 40 2.55 -6.06 -5.27
CA GLY A 40 2.65 -7.50 -5.52
C GLY A 40 1.37 -8.12 -6.08
N THR A 41 0.67 -7.43 -6.97
CA THR A 41 -0.52 -7.95 -7.67
C THR A 41 -0.17 -8.98 -8.73
N ALA A 42 -1.11 -9.89 -9.02
CA ALA A 42 -0.85 -11.06 -9.86
C ALA A 42 -0.45 -10.72 -11.31
N ASP A 43 -0.89 -9.58 -11.82
CA ASP A 43 -0.58 -9.09 -13.17
C ASP A 43 0.89 -8.68 -13.35
N GLN A 44 1.62 -8.43 -12.26
CA GLN A 44 3.01 -7.98 -12.29
C GLN A 44 3.98 -9.03 -12.85
N VAL A 45 3.55 -10.30 -12.94
CA VAL A 45 4.29 -11.33 -13.69
C VAL A 45 4.52 -10.89 -15.14
N ALA A 46 3.55 -10.20 -15.76
CA ALA A 46 3.72 -9.66 -17.11
C ALA A 46 4.86 -8.62 -17.17
N GLY A 47 5.00 -7.79 -16.14
CA GLY A 47 6.10 -6.83 -16.03
C GLY A 47 7.48 -7.53 -15.97
N ALA A 48 7.58 -8.60 -15.17
CA ALA A 48 8.78 -9.42 -15.09
C ALA A 48 9.13 -10.09 -16.43
N ASP A 49 8.13 -10.66 -17.12
CA ASP A 49 8.32 -11.28 -18.43
C ASP A 49 8.83 -10.28 -19.47
N ILE A 50 8.34 -9.03 -19.43
CA ILE A 50 8.78 -7.96 -20.33
C ILE A 50 10.22 -7.54 -20.00
N LEU A 51 10.54 -7.34 -18.71
CA LEU A 51 11.92 -7.06 -18.26
C LEU A 51 12.91 -8.14 -18.74
N ALA A 52 12.52 -9.41 -18.65
CA ALA A 52 13.36 -10.55 -19.02
C ALA A 52 13.74 -10.55 -20.52
N ARG A 53 12.87 -10.08 -21.43
CA ARG A 53 13.14 -9.97 -22.88
C ARG A 53 14.37 -9.11 -23.19
N TYR A 54 14.67 -8.16 -22.30
CA TYR A 54 15.76 -7.20 -22.44
C TYR A 54 16.94 -7.49 -21.50
N GLY A 55 16.91 -8.63 -20.78
CA GLY A 55 17.93 -8.95 -19.77
C GLY A 55 17.94 -7.98 -18.58
N MET A 56 16.83 -7.28 -18.35
CA MET A 56 16.69 -6.26 -17.31
C MET A 56 16.04 -6.85 -16.06
N ARG A 57 16.26 -6.21 -14.91
CA ARG A 57 15.71 -6.63 -13.61
C ARG A 57 15.04 -5.44 -12.93
N GLY A 58 13.83 -5.66 -12.41
CA GLY A 58 13.10 -4.71 -11.59
C GLY A 58 13.18 -5.01 -10.08
N THR A 59 12.59 -4.11 -9.30
CA THR A 59 12.38 -4.24 -7.85
C THR A 59 10.89 -4.32 -7.56
N PHE A 60 10.46 -5.37 -6.87
CA PHE A 60 9.05 -5.61 -6.55
C PHE A 60 8.83 -5.36 -5.06
N TYR A 61 8.07 -4.32 -4.72
CA TYR A 61 7.70 -3.99 -3.34
C TYR A 61 6.37 -4.66 -3.03
N VAL A 62 6.39 -5.66 -2.15
CA VAL A 62 5.24 -6.55 -1.94
C VAL A 62 4.58 -6.33 -0.59
N ILE A 63 3.25 -6.43 -0.56
CA ILE A 63 2.45 -6.43 0.67
C ILE A 63 2.40 -7.86 1.18
N SER A 64 3.24 -8.23 2.15
CA SER A 64 3.38 -9.65 2.56
C SER A 64 2.09 -10.30 3.04
N GLY A 65 1.16 -9.55 3.64
CA GLY A 65 -0.14 -10.05 4.07
C GLY A 65 -1.11 -10.39 2.93
N ALA A 66 -0.86 -9.89 1.72
CA ALA A 66 -1.70 -10.10 0.53
C ALA A 66 -1.24 -11.28 -0.34
N ILE A 67 0.02 -11.71 -0.22
CA ILE A 67 0.56 -12.84 -0.98
C ILE A 67 -0.21 -14.13 -0.69
N ASP A 68 -0.37 -14.98 -1.71
CA ASP A 68 -1.20 -16.19 -1.71
C ASP A 68 -2.72 -15.92 -1.50
N THR A 69 -3.18 -14.68 -1.70
CA THR A 69 -4.61 -14.32 -1.72
C THR A 69 -5.10 -13.98 -3.14
N PRO A 70 -6.41 -14.07 -3.43
CA PRO A 70 -6.94 -13.77 -4.76
C PRO A 70 -6.55 -12.37 -5.26
N GLY A 71 -6.03 -12.29 -6.49
CA GLY A 71 -5.61 -11.03 -7.12
C GLY A 71 -4.14 -10.66 -6.87
N TYR A 72 -3.44 -11.36 -5.98
CA TYR A 72 -2.04 -11.11 -5.65
C TYR A 72 -1.12 -12.24 -6.12
N LEU A 73 0.18 -11.95 -6.15
CA LEU A 73 1.21 -12.94 -6.43
C LEU A 73 1.13 -14.10 -5.43
N THR A 74 1.44 -15.28 -5.94
CA THR A 74 1.72 -16.47 -5.11
C THR A 74 3.19 -16.50 -4.70
N ARG A 75 3.51 -17.21 -3.62
CA ARG A 75 4.92 -17.42 -3.23
C ARG A 75 5.74 -18.09 -4.33
N ALA A 76 5.17 -19.02 -5.09
CA ALA A 76 5.84 -19.65 -6.22
C ALA A 76 6.19 -18.65 -7.34
N GLN A 77 5.32 -17.67 -7.61
CA GLN A 77 5.62 -16.59 -8.54
C GLN A 77 6.74 -15.70 -7.99
N MET A 78 6.72 -15.35 -6.69
CA MET A 78 7.79 -14.56 -6.08
C MET A 78 9.15 -15.28 -6.10
N GLU A 79 9.19 -16.59 -5.86
CA GLU A 79 10.39 -17.41 -6.01
C GLU A 79 10.92 -17.35 -7.45
N SER A 80 10.02 -17.39 -8.44
CA SER A 80 10.38 -17.25 -9.85
C SER A 80 10.96 -15.86 -10.16
N LEU A 81 10.38 -14.79 -9.59
CA LEU A 81 10.91 -13.43 -9.72
C LEU A 81 12.33 -13.33 -9.15
N LYS A 82 12.55 -13.85 -7.94
CA LYS A 82 13.87 -13.90 -7.31
C LYS A 82 14.86 -14.71 -8.15
N ALA A 83 14.45 -15.87 -8.68
CA ALA A 83 15.30 -16.72 -9.51
C ALA A 83 15.70 -16.02 -10.84
N ALA A 84 14.85 -15.15 -11.37
CA ALA A 84 15.15 -14.28 -12.51
C ALA A 84 16.06 -13.07 -12.14
N GLY A 85 16.43 -12.94 -10.86
CA GLY A 85 17.33 -11.89 -10.37
C GLY A 85 16.62 -10.58 -10.03
N HIS A 86 15.29 -10.56 -9.98
CA HIS A 86 14.56 -9.41 -9.46
C HIS A 86 14.78 -9.24 -7.96
N GLU A 87 14.75 -7.98 -7.52
CA GLU A 87 14.76 -7.65 -6.09
C GLU A 87 13.34 -7.74 -5.54
N ILE A 88 13.20 -8.28 -4.32
CA ILE A 88 11.96 -8.24 -3.54
C ILE A 88 12.18 -7.31 -2.34
N GLY A 89 11.47 -6.19 -2.32
CA GLY A 89 11.46 -5.19 -1.26
C GLY A 89 10.19 -5.27 -0.41
N GLY A 90 10.21 -4.60 0.74
CA GLY A 90 9.05 -4.59 1.66
C GLY A 90 8.07 -3.46 1.36
N HIS A 91 6.78 -3.72 1.60
CA HIS A 91 5.70 -2.74 1.43
C HIS A 91 4.64 -2.81 2.54
N THR A 92 5.05 -3.18 3.76
CA THR A 92 4.20 -3.43 4.94
C THR A 92 3.34 -4.68 4.81
N VAL A 93 2.70 -5.08 5.91
CA VAL A 93 1.87 -6.29 5.93
C VAL A 93 0.51 -6.05 5.28
N SER A 94 -0.12 -4.89 5.51
CA SER A 94 -1.50 -4.63 5.08
C SER A 94 -1.69 -3.27 4.42
N HIS A 95 -0.61 -2.63 3.97
CA HIS A 95 -0.63 -1.36 3.26
C HIS A 95 -1.37 -0.20 3.97
N PRO A 96 -1.20 0.04 5.30
CA PRO A 96 -1.81 1.18 5.95
C PRO A 96 -1.04 2.48 5.67
N ASP A 97 -1.71 3.63 5.79
CA ASP A 97 -1.01 4.90 5.98
C ASP A 97 -0.33 4.91 7.36
N LEU A 98 0.99 4.74 7.34
CA LEU A 98 1.82 4.60 8.52
C LEU A 98 1.81 5.85 9.43
N THR A 99 1.45 7.02 8.89
CA THR A 99 1.43 8.28 9.64
C THR A 99 0.14 8.50 10.43
N THR A 100 -0.90 7.70 10.14
CA THR A 100 -2.23 7.82 10.76
C THR A 100 -2.49 6.77 11.85
N ILE A 101 -1.58 5.81 12.02
CA ILE A 101 -1.67 4.73 13.00
C ILE A 101 -0.69 4.93 14.16
N ALA A 102 -0.90 4.20 15.26
CA ALA A 102 0.03 4.23 16.38
C ALA A 102 1.44 3.77 15.95
N LEU A 103 2.49 4.40 16.48
CA LEU A 103 3.86 4.11 16.07
C LEU A 103 4.28 2.64 16.28
N ASP A 104 3.81 2.00 17.35
CA ASP A 104 4.05 0.57 17.57
C ASP A 104 3.34 -0.31 16.55
N GLU A 105 2.19 0.12 16.01
CA GLU A 105 1.54 -0.56 14.89
C GLU A 105 2.33 -0.37 13.61
N ALA A 106 2.80 0.84 13.31
CA ALA A 106 3.69 1.09 12.18
C ALA A 106 4.97 0.23 12.26
N ARG A 107 5.54 0.08 13.46
CA ARG A 107 6.68 -0.83 13.70
C ARG A 107 6.30 -2.30 13.47
N ARG A 108 5.13 -2.76 13.90
CA ARG A 108 4.65 -4.12 13.56
C ARG A 108 4.51 -4.30 12.05
N GLN A 109 3.92 -3.33 11.36
CA GLN A 109 3.69 -3.38 9.91
C GLN A 109 5.01 -3.51 9.14
N ILE A 110 6.01 -2.71 9.49
CA ILE A 110 7.29 -2.70 8.79
C ILE A 110 8.16 -3.92 9.15
N CYS A 111 8.30 -4.22 10.45
CA CYS A 111 9.17 -5.31 10.89
C CYS A 111 8.57 -6.69 10.56
N THR A 112 7.26 -6.90 10.73
CA THR A 112 6.61 -8.19 10.44
C THR A 112 6.65 -8.50 8.95
N ASP A 113 6.49 -7.48 8.10
CA ASP A 113 6.63 -7.62 6.65
C ASP A 113 8.03 -8.12 6.30
N ARG A 114 9.05 -7.46 6.84
CA ARG A 114 10.45 -7.85 6.61
C ARG A 114 10.77 -9.26 7.12
N VAL A 115 10.29 -9.60 8.33
CA VAL A 115 10.42 -10.94 8.91
C VAL A 115 9.77 -11.98 7.99
N THR A 116 8.55 -11.73 7.55
CA THR A 116 7.79 -12.65 6.70
C THR A 116 8.50 -12.91 5.37
N LEU A 117 8.99 -11.86 4.72
CA LEU A 117 9.77 -11.99 3.49
C LEU A 117 11.08 -12.74 3.71
N SER A 118 11.75 -12.50 4.84
CA SER A 118 12.99 -13.20 5.23
C SER A 118 12.75 -14.68 5.50
N ASP A 119 11.65 -15.03 6.16
CA ASP A 119 11.25 -16.41 6.44
C ASP A 119 10.89 -17.18 5.16
N TRP A 120 10.42 -16.47 4.12
CA TRP A 120 10.23 -17.03 2.79
C TRP A 120 11.52 -17.09 1.96
N GLY A 121 12.66 -16.67 2.54
CA GLY A 121 13.97 -16.73 1.90
C GLY A 121 14.27 -15.56 0.97
N PHE A 122 13.48 -14.49 0.98
CA PHE A 122 13.81 -13.23 0.30
C PHE A 122 14.68 -12.37 1.23
N PRO A 123 15.74 -11.70 0.76
CA PRO A 123 16.59 -10.86 1.60
C PRO A 123 16.28 -9.36 1.45
N PRO A 124 15.13 -8.85 1.95
CA PRO A 124 14.69 -7.48 1.69
C PRO A 124 15.66 -6.45 2.31
N THR A 125 16.13 -5.54 1.46
CA THR A 125 17.03 -4.43 1.81
C THR A 125 16.42 -3.07 1.54
N SER A 126 15.47 -2.95 0.62
CA SER A 126 14.75 -1.71 0.33
C SER A 126 13.29 -1.80 0.77
N PHE A 127 12.69 -0.63 1.01
CA PHE A 127 11.30 -0.47 1.43
C PHE A 127 10.59 0.62 0.63
N ALA A 128 9.28 0.49 0.44
CA ALA A 128 8.43 1.55 -0.11
C ALA A 128 7.36 1.93 0.91
N TYR A 129 7.18 3.23 1.18
CA TYR A 129 6.11 3.70 2.07
C TYR A 129 4.75 3.65 1.36
N PRO A 130 3.74 2.95 1.90
CA PRO A 130 2.37 3.04 1.41
C PRO A 130 1.89 4.48 1.31
N TYR A 131 1.19 4.81 0.22
CA TYR A 131 0.64 6.15 -0.03
C TYR A 131 1.65 7.29 0.03
N THR A 132 2.96 7.00 -0.09
CA THR A 132 4.01 8.03 0.06
C THR A 132 4.03 8.65 1.47
N ALA A 133 3.31 8.07 2.42
CA ALA A 133 3.06 8.65 3.73
C ALA A 133 4.17 8.25 4.71
N PHE A 134 5.06 9.20 4.99
CA PHE A 134 6.14 9.02 5.96
C PHE A 134 6.43 10.31 6.72
N ASN A 135 7.12 10.16 7.84
CA ASN A 135 7.70 11.24 8.64
C ASN A 135 8.98 10.73 9.29
N ALA A 136 9.65 11.56 10.09
CA ALA A 136 10.91 11.21 10.75
C ALA A 136 10.81 9.93 11.62
N ASP A 137 9.68 9.70 12.29
CA ASP A 137 9.48 8.50 13.10
C ASP A 137 9.34 7.25 12.23
N ILE A 138 8.60 7.33 11.12
CA ILE A 138 8.42 6.22 10.19
C ILE A 138 9.73 5.85 9.49
N GLN A 139 10.54 6.84 9.09
CA GLN A 139 11.88 6.60 8.56
C GLN A 139 12.79 5.90 9.58
N ARG A 140 12.74 6.36 10.84
CA ARG A 140 13.49 5.74 11.94
C ARG A 140 13.05 4.29 12.13
N VAL A 141 11.76 4.00 12.09
CA VAL A 141 11.24 2.63 12.19
C VAL A 141 11.71 1.76 11.02
N ALA A 142 11.68 2.23 9.78
CA ALA A 142 12.20 1.50 8.62
C ALA A 142 13.68 1.13 8.81
N ARG A 143 14.49 2.07 9.32
CA ARG A 143 15.89 1.83 9.67
C ARG A 143 16.06 0.81 10.80
N GLU A 144 15.29 0.95 11.87
CA GLU A 144 15.29 0.06 13.04
C GLU A 144 14.86 -1.37 12.67
N CYS A 145 13.93 -1.55 11.73
CA CYS A 145 13.52 -2.86 11.23
C CYS A 145 14.57 -3.51 10.31
N GLY A 146 15.64 -2.80 9.96
CA GLY A 146 16.80 -3.36 9.26
C GLY A 146 16.78 -3.19 7.75
N TYR A 147 15.99 -2.26 7.20
CA TYR A 147 16.15 -1.84 5.81
C TYR A 147 17.43 -1.00 5.62
N ASN A 148 17.93 -0.93 4.39
CA ASN A 148 19.06 -0.11 3.96
C ASN A 148 18.60 1.20 3.35
N SER A 149 17.45 1.17 2.68
CA SER A 149 16.83 2.33 2.07
C SER A 149 15.31 2.24 2.14
N ALA A 150 14.67 3.38 1.96
CA ALA A 150 13.24 3.48 1.74
C ALA A 150 12.94 4.60 0.76
N ARG A 151 12.02 4.36 -0.18
CA ARG A 151 11.62 5.36 -1.17
C ARG A 151 10.24 5.95 -0.89
N THR A 152 10.09 7.20 -1.31
CA THR A 152 8.81 7.92 -1.38
C THR A 152 8.27 7.87 -2.82
N LEU A 153 7.36 8.78 -3.15
CA LEU A 153 6.98 9.18 -4.49
C LEU A 153 7.14 10.70 -4.64
N GLY A 154 7.58 11.15 -5.81
CA GLY A 154 7.72 12.57 -6.13
C GLY A 154 9.08 13.16 -5.73
N ASP A 155 9.16 14.48 -5.80
CA ASP A 155 10.38 15.28 -5.69
C ASP A 155 11.41 15.11 -6.83
N ILE A 156 11.10 14.31 -7.86
CA ILE A 156 11.74 14.36 -9.19
C ILE A 156 10.71 14.87 -10.20
N ARG A 157 11.15 15.78 -11.08
CA ARG A 157 10.31 16.36 -12.13
C ARG A 157 9.68 15.27 -13.00
N SER A 158 8.41 15.45 -13.32
CA SER A 158 7.72 14.63 -14.30
C SER A 158 6.88 15.47 -15.27
N PRO A 159 6.35 14.87 -16.34
CA PRO A 159 5.46 15.55 -17.26
C PRO A 159 4.13 15.97 -16.62
N GLN A 160 3.73 15.34 -15.52
CA GLN A 160 2.43 15.55 -14.89
C GLN A 160 2.50 16.43 -13.64
N ASP A 161 3.67 16.53 -13.00
CA ASP A 161 3.82 17.25 -11.73
C ASP A 161 5.24 17.79 -11.50
N CYS A 162 5.34 18.74 -10.58
CA CYS A 162 6.55 19.37 -10.07
C CYS A 162 7.57 19.83 -11.14
N PRO A 163 7.24 20.85 -11.96
CA PRO A 163 8.15 21.36 -13.00
C PRO A 163 9.48 21.90 -12.45
N ASP A 164 9.49 22.36 -11.19
CA ASP A 164 10.64 22.93 -10.50
C ASP A 164 11.43 21.91 -9.65
N CYS A 165 11.03 20.63 -9.65
CA CYS A 165 11.76 19.57 -8.96
C CYS A 165 13.11 19.25 -9.61
N VAL A 166 13.97 18.53 -8.87
CA VAL A 166 15.22 18.01 -9.43
C VAL A 166 14.93 17.00 -10.55
N LEU A 167 15.87 16.80 -11.46
CA LEU A 167 15.68 15.93 -12.62
C LEU A 167 16.02 14.46 -12.34
N THR A 168 16.80 14.20 -11.30
CA THR A 168 17.25 12.87 -10.89
C THR A 168 17.52 12.82 -9.38
N GLU A 169 17.48 11.61 -8.82
CA GLU A 169 18.04 11.32 -7.51
C GLU A 169 19.56 11.17 -7.60
N GLN A 170 20.25 11.51 -6.51
CA GLN A 170 21.69 11.35 -6.38
C GLN A 170 22.05 9.89 -6.05
N VAL A 171 23.26 9.48 -6.41
CA VAL A 171 23.82 8.19 -6.00
C VAL A 171 25.13 8.46 -5.27
N PRO A 172 25.20 8.28 -3.93
CA PRO A 172 24.11 7.90 -3.03
C PRO A 172 23.07 9.03 -2.84
N PRO A 173 21.81 8.70 -2.47
CA PRO A 173 20.81 9.69 -2.09
C PRO A 173 21.22 10.49 -0.85
N ALA A 174 20.74 11.74 -0.75
CA ALA A 174 21.00 12.60 0.40
C ALA A 174 20.43 12.01 1.71
N ASP A 175 19.25 11.39 1.63
CA ASP A 175 18.68 10.57 2.69
C ASP A 175 18.28 9.20 2.12
N PRO A 176 18.96 8.10 2.49
CA PRO A 176 18.62 6.78 1.98
C PRO A 176 17.23 6.30 2.40
N PHE A 177 16.57 6.92 3.39
CA PHE A 177 15.21 6.61 3.81
C PHE A 177 14.16 7.59 3.29
N ASN A 178 14.57 8.49 2.39
CA ASN A 178 13.72 9.35 1.59
C ASN A 178 14.26 9.43 0.15
N VAL A 179 14.34 8.26 -0.50
CA VAL A 179 14.71 8.19 -1.92
C VAL A 179 13.60 8.78 -2.78
N ARG A 180 13.90 9.85 -3.51
CA ARG A 180 12.96 10.57 -4.38
C ARG A 180 12.73 9.81 -5.68
N THR A 181 11.57 9.99 -6.28
CA THR A 181 11.17 9.34 -7.54
C THR A 181 10.39 10.33 -8.42
N PRO A 182 10.16 10.05 -9.71
CA PRO A 182 9.07 10.73 -10.43
C PRO A 182 7.72 10.44 -9.75
N ASP A 183 6.65 11.14 -10.13
CA ASP A 183 5.30 10.74 -9.72
C ASP A 183 4.94 9.35 -10.23
N LEU A 184 3.87 8.78 -9.68
CA LEU A 184 3.49 7.42 -9.98
C LEU A 184 3.03 7.32 -11.43
N ILE A 185 3.48 6.26 -12.10
CA ILE A 185 3.01 5.96 -13.44
C ILE A 185 1.57 5.44 -13.36
N ASN A 186 0.70 6.04 -14.17
CA ASN A 186 -0.72 5.77 -14.24
C ASN A 186 -1.19 5.78 -15.71
N THR A 187 -2.48 5.58 -15.94
CA THR A 187 -3.07 5.49 -17.30
C THR A 187 -2.89 6.75 -18.16
N ARG A 188 -2.50 7.90 -17.58
CA ARG A 188 -2.23 9.14 -18.32
C ARG A 188 -0.82 9.22 -18.90
N TRP A 189 0.10 8.35 -18.46
CA TRP A 189 1.49 8.36 -18.93
C TRP A 189 1.61 7.71 -20.31
N THR A 190 2.29 8.41 -21.21
CA THR A 190 2.64 7.92 -22.55
C THR A 190 4.08 7.40 -22.60
N LEU A 191 4.43 6.74 -23.71
CA LEU A 191 5.82 6.35 -23.98
C LEU A 191 6.76 7.57 -24.04
N ASP A 192 6.29 8.70 -24.59
CA ASP A 192 7.11 9.90 -24.72
C ASP A 192 7.32 10.58 -23.36
N ASP A 193 6.33 10.52 -22.47
CA ASP A 193 6.46 10.97 -21.09
C ASP A 193 7.59 10.20 -20.37
N LEU A 194 7.58 8.87 -20.43
CA LEU A 194 8.64 8.03 -19.84
C LEU A 194 10.02 8.35 -20.42
N LYS A 195 10.11 8.53 -21.74
CA LYS A 195 11.37 8.88 -22.41
C LYS A 195 11.87 10.26 -22.01
N SER A 196 10.99 11.26 -21.91
CA SER A 196 11.37 12.63 -21.58
C SER A 196 12.06 12.74 -20.23
N VAL A 197 11.55 12.04 -19.21
CA VAL A 197 12.17 11.97 -17.88
C VAL A 197 13.62 11.48 -17.94
N VAL A 198 13.91 10.47 -18.79
CA VAL A 198 15.27 9.93 -18.97
C VAL A 198 16.15 10.81 -19.87
N VAL A 199 15.57 11.46 -20.88
CA VAL A 199 16.30 12.34 -21.81
C VAL A 199 16.76 13.62 -21.11
N ASP A 200 15.90 14.18 -20.26
CA ASP A 200 16.17 15.43 -19.56
C ASP A 200 17.17 15.28 -18.41
N ALA A 201 17.39 14.05 -17.95
CA ALA A 201 18.28 13.75 -16.84
C ALA A 201 19.76 14.04 -17.15
N PRO A 202 20.45 14.88 -16.36
CA PRO A 202 21.86 15.21 -16.55
C PRO A 202 22.81 14.14 -15.98
N GLY A 203 22.33 12.91 -15.77
CA GLY A 203 22.99 11.87 -14.97
C GLY A 203 22.33 11.67 -13.60
N GLY A 204 22.72 10.63 -12.86
CA GLY A 204 22.10 10.26 -11.58
C GLY A 204 21.15 9.08 -11.71
N TRP A 205 20.13 9.02 -10.87
CA TRP A 205 19.23 7.88 -10.76
C TRP A 205 17.75 8.25 -10.91
N ILE A 206 17.00 7.44 -11.65
CA ILE A 206 15.56 7.56 -11.85
C ILE A 206 14.88 6.24 -11.46
N PRO A 207 14.34 6.14 -10.24
CA PRO A 207 13.49 5.03 -9.83
C PRO A 207 12.04 5.26 -10.27
N PHE A 208 11.60 4.69 -11.38
CA PHE A 208 10.19 4.73 -11.79
C PHE A 208 9.33 3.85 -10.89
N VAL A 209 8.12 4.32 -10.58
CA VAL A 209 7.15 3.64 -9.73
C VAL A 209 5.93 3.22 -10.54
N LEU A 210 5.73 1.91 -10.67
CA LEU A 210 4.61 1.27 -11.36
C LEU A 210 3.80 0.45 -10.35
N HIS A 211 2.54 0.13 -10.66
CA HIS A 211 1.70 -0.74 -9.80
C HIS A 211 1.10 -1.89 -10.61
N GLN A 212 0.21 -1.59 -11.57
CA GLN A 212 -0.41 -2.60 -12.43
C GLN A 212 0.21 -2.59 -13.83
N ILE A 213 0.46 -3.77 -14.39
CA ILE A 213 0.96 -4.00 -15.76
C ILE A 213 -0.12 -4.70 -16.56
N CYS A 214 -1.06 -3.91 -17.07
CA CYS A 214 -2.27 -4.38 -17.72
C CYS A 214 -2.86 -3.26 -18.61
N ASP A 215 -3.74 -3.63 -19.55
CA ASP A 215 -4.49 -2.64 -20.31
C ASP A 215 -5.77 -2.26 -19.55
N GLY A 216 -5.75 -1.09 -18.89
CA GLY A 216 -6.94 -0.47 -18.30
C GLY A 216 -7.59 -1.21 -17.13
N CYS A 217 -6.86 -2.08 -16.41
CA CYS A 217 -7.42 -2.80 -15.26
C CYS A 217 -7.58 -1.93 -14.00
N SER A 218 -6.87 -0.80 -13.91
CA SER A 218 -7.05 0.22 -12.87
C SER A 218 -6.56 1.58 -13.35
N GLU A 219 -6.79 2.64 -12.57
CA GLU A 219 -6.24 3.96 -12.84
C GLU A 219 -4.69 3.99 -12.74
N LEU A 220 -4.10 3.07 -11.97
CA LEU A 220 -2.64 2.93 -11.76
C LEU A 220 -1.97 2.03 -12.82
N ALA A 221 -2.69 1.67 -13.87
CA ALA A 221 -2.21 0.73 -14.88
C ALA A 221 -1.27 1.40 -15.90
N LEU A 222 -0.18 0.71 -16.21
CA LEU A 222 0.64 0.95 -17.40
C LEU A 222 0.42 -0.20 -18.40
N SER A 223 0.18 0.15 -19.66
CA SER A 223 0.04 -0.84 -20.73
C SER A 223 1.33 -1.68 -20.88
N PRO A 224 1.22 -3.03 -20.97
CA PRO A 224 2.34 -3.90 -21.30
C PRO A 224 3.09 -3.48 -22.57
N ALA A 225 2.38 -2.96 -23.57
CA ALA A 225 2.97 -2.50 -24.82
C ALA A 225 3.84 -1.24 -24.65
N ILE A 226 3.42 -0.31 -23.78
CA ILE A 226 4.21 0.89 -23.46
C ILE A 226 5.47 0.49 -22.68
N LEU A 227 5.34 -0.40 -21.68
CA LEU A 227 6.49 -0.89 -20.93
C LEU A 227 7.50 -1.57 -21.86
N ASP A 228 7.06 -2.46 -22.75
CA ASP A 228 7.92 -3.17 -23.69
C ASP A 228 8.69 -2.20 -24.61
N GLN A 229 7.99 -1.22 -25.20
CA GLN A 229 8.62 -0.19 -26.05
C GLN A 229 9.60 0.69 -25.28
N PHE A 230 9.30 1.01 -24.02
CA PHE A 230 10.18 1.81 -23.18
C PHE A 230 11.46 1.05 -22.82
N LEU A 231 11.37 -0.22 -22.44
CA LEU A 231 12.54 -1.04 -22.13
C LEU A 231 13.40 -1.32 -23.38
N ALA A 232 12.78 -1.54 -24.54
CA ALA A 232 13.49 -1.64 -25.82
C ALA A 232 14.30 -0.36 -26.09
N TRP A 233 13.68 0.80 -25.89
CA TRP A 233 14.33 2.09 -26.08
C TRP A 233 15.49 2.32 -25.09
N LEU A 234 15.33 1.94 -23.80
CA LEU A 234 16.41 2.02 -22.82
C LEU A 234 17.62 1.16 -23.22
N ARG A 235 17.36 -0.07 -23.70
CA ARG A 235 18.41 -0.97 -24.22
C ARG A 235 19.15 -0.33 -25.38
N ASP A 236 18.42 0.18 -26.38
CA ASP A 236 19.02 0.74 -27.60
C ASP A 236 19.81 2.03 -27.31
N ARG A 237 19.40 2.81 -26.31
CA ARG A 237 20.15 3.97 -25.80
C ARG A 237 21.38 3.57 -24.98
N GLY A 238 21.45 2.34 -24.48
CA GLY A 238 22.49 1.89 -23.56
C GLY A 238 22.32 2.41 -22.12
N THR A 239 21.10 2.80 -21.73
CA THR A 239 20.80 3.25 -20.36
C THR A 239 20.80 2.05 -19.41
N PRO A 240 21.66 2.02 -18.37
CA PRO A 240 21.65 0.92 -17.41
C PRO A 240 20.34 0.83 -16.64
N VAL A 241 19.73 -0.36 -16.62
CA VAL A 241 18.59 -0.69 -15.75
C VAL A 241 19.07 -1.57 -14.60
N ARG A 242 18.84 -1.10 -13.37
CA ARG A 242 19.33 -1.73 -12.13
C ARG A 242 18.21 -1.85 -11.11
N THR A 243 18.28 -2.89 -10.29
CA THR A 243 17.44 -2.97 -9.07
C THR A 243 17.85 -1.88 -8.07
N VAL A 244 16.96 -1.56 -7.13
CA VAL A 244 17.24 -0.55 -6.09
C VAL A 244 18.45 -0.97 -5.25
N GLN A 245 18.55 -2.25 -4.90
CA GLN A 245 19.66 -2.85 -4.18
C GLN A 245 20.99 -2.77 -4.95
N GLU A 246 20.97 -2.85 -6.28
CA GLU A 246 22.19 -2.69 -7.08
C GLU A 246 22.68 -1.24 -7.10
N VAL A 247 21.77 -0.27 -7.02
CA VAL A 247 22.13 1.16 -6.94
C VAL A 247 22.57 1.54 -5.53
N MET A 248 21.81 1.11 -4.51
CA MET A 248 22.06 1.46 -3.10
C MET A 248 23.19 0.63 -2.47
N GLY A 249 23.36 -0.62 -2.89
CA GLY A 249 24.29 -1.56 -2.30
C GLY A 249 24.01 -1.90 -0.83
N GLY A 250 25.06 -2.29 -0.11
CA GLY A 250 24.99 -2.69 1.30
C GLY A 250 24.51 -4.13 1.51
N ALA A 251 25.02 -4.79 2.56
CA ALA A 251 24.61 -6.15 2.87
C ALA A 251 23.18 -6.19 3.42
N THR A 252 22.51 -7.34 3.28
CA THR A 252 21.28 -7.64 4.02
C THR A 252 21.58 -7.66 5.51
N LYS A 253 20.88 -6.82 6.28
CA LYS A 253 21.03 -6.76 7.74
C LYS A 253 20.27 -7.92 8.40
N PRO A 254 20.64 -8.31 9.64
CA PRO A 254 19.88 -9.28 10.42
C PRO A 254 18.39 -8.91 10.52
N VAL A 255 17.53 -9.92 10.62
CA VAL A 255 16.10 -9.71 10.85
C VAL A 255 15.86 -9.15 12.24
N VAL A 256 14.99 -8.14 12.34
CA VAL A 256 14.58 -7.55 13.60
C VAL A 256 13.15 -8.00 13.90
N PRO A 257 12.89 -8.68 15.02
CA PRO A 257 11.54 -9.13 15.36
C PRO A 257 10.59 -7.95 15.53
N ALA A 258 9.36 -8.11 15.06
CA ALA A 258 8.29 -7.17 15.36
C ALA A 258 7.92 -7.20 16.85
N PRO A 259 7.47 -6.06 17.43
CA PRO A 259 6.92 -6.09 18.78
C PRO A 259 5.65 -6.95 18.81
N PRO A 260 5.35 -7.63 19.92
CA PRO A 260 4.19 -8.51 20.01
C PRO A 260 2.88 -7.74 19.79
N ALA A 261 1.84 -8.48 19.36
CA ALA A 261 0.48 -7.96 19.34
C ALA A 261 0.06 -7.54 20.75
N ALA A 262 -0.62 -6.41 20.88
CA ALA A 262 -0.69 -5.70 22.15
C ALA A 262 -1.65 -6.34 23.17
N ARG A 263 -2.68 -7.07 22.73
CA ARG A 263 -3.77 -7.51 23.62
C ARG A 263 -4.63 -8.66 23.08
N ASP A 264 -5.33 -9.33 23.98
CA ASP A 264 -6.41 -10.29 23.68
C ASP A 264 -7.82 -9.73 23.98
N GLU A 265 -7.92 -8.41 24.11
CA GLU A 265 -9.13 -7.65 24.44
C GLU A 265 -9.54 -6.68 23.31
N LEU A 266 -10.83 -6.34 23.26
CA LEU A 266 -11.35 -5.30 22.37
C LEU A 266 -10.94 -3.91 22.85
N VAL A 267 -10.55 -3.05 21.91
CA VAL A 267 -10.35 -1.62 22.19
C VAL A 267 -11.64 -0.87 21.92
N ASN A 268 -12.01 0.03 22.85
CA ASN A 268 -13.17 0.91 22.71
C ASN A 268 -14.49 0.14 22.38
N PRO A 269 -14.84 -0.93 23.13
CA PRO A 269 -16.00 -1.77 22.80
C PRO A 269 -17.35 -1.03 22.87
N GLY A 270 -17.46 0.00 23.73
CA GLY A 270 -18.63 0.88 23.82
C GLY A 270 -18.55 2.11 22.91
N LEU A 271 -17.59 2.18 21.98
CA LEU A 271 -17.55 3.21 20.91
C LEU A 271 -17.42 4.69 21.39
N GLU A 272 -17.08 4.90 22.65
CA GLU A 272 -17.03 6.21 23.32
C GLU A 272 -15.87 7.11 22.91
N ASN A 273 -14.75 6.55 22.47
CA ASN A 273 -13.60 7.32 21.98
C ASN A 273 -13.65 7.46 20.45
N GLY A 274 -13.37 8.66 19.93
CA GLY A 274 -13.39 8.95 18.49
C GLY A 274 -13.53 10.45 18.22
N PRO A 275 -13.55 10.87 16.94
CA PRO A 275 -13.78 12.27 16.59
C PRO A 275 -15.14 12.75 17.12
N ASP A 276 -15.20 13.95 17.67
CA ASP A 276 -16.45 14.59 18.09
C ASP A 276 -17.18 15.21 16.89
N ASN A 277 -17.45 14.39 15.85
CA ASN A 277 -18.27 14.77 14.71
C ASN A 277 -19.12 13.59 14.24
N ALA A 278 -20.23 13.91 13.57
CA ALA A 278 -21.25 12.94 13.17
C ALA A 278 -20.71 11.89 12.18
N ASP A 279 -19.70 12.23 11.38
CA ASP A 279 -19.11 11.36 10.36
C ASP A 279 -17.95 10.48 10.89
N GLY A 280 -17.54 10.70 12.14
CA GLY A 280 -16.37 10.08 12.75
C GLY A 280 -16.61 8.64 13.14
N LEU A 281 -15.69 7.76 12.76
CA LEU A 281 -15.66 6.38 13.26
C LEU A 281 -15.05 6.35 14.68
N PRO A 282 -15.53 5.46 15.56
CA PRO A 282 -14.91 5.24 16.85
C PRO A 282 -13.44 4.83 16.70
N GLN A 283 -12.59 5.30 17.61
CA GLN A 283 -11.18 4.90 17.66
C GLN A 283 -11.06 3.38 17.68
N CYS A 284 -10.19 2.82 16.83
CA CYS A 284 -9.97 1.38 16.65
C CYS A 284 -11.12 0.61 15.98
N TRP A 285 -12.06 1.31 15.35
CA TRP A 285 -13.12 0.70 14.55
C TRP A 285 -13.05 1.17 13.11
N SER A 286 -13.32 0.25 12.20
CA SER A 286 -13.34 0.49 10.77
C SER A 286 -14.63 -0.03 10.17
N THR A 287 -14.98 0.52 9.02
CA THR A 287 -16.10 0.03 8.23
C THR A 287 -15.67 -1.23 7.50
N ALA A 288 -16.59 -2.17 7.36
CA ALA A 288 -16.42 -3.34 6.52
C ALA A 288 -17.74 -3.69 5.85
N GLY A 289 -17.65 -4.32 4.70
CA GLY A 289 -18.81 -4.68 3.90
C GLY A 289 -18.37 -5.18 2.54
N PHE A 290 -19.26 -5.89 1.86
CA PHE A 290 -19.11 -6.20 0.44
C PHE A 290 -20.41 -5.92 -0.28
N GLY A 291 -20.33 -5.81 -1.60
CA GLY A 291 -21.47 -5.49 -2.45
C GLY A 291 -21.59 -4.00 -2.76
N LYS A 292 -22.61 -3.66 -3.56
CA LYS A 292 -22.79 -2.31 -4.14
C LYS A 292 -23.83 -1.48 -3.39
N ASN A 293 -23.69 -1.37 -2.08
CA ASN A 293 -24.67 -0.71 -1.21
C ASN A 293 -24.37 0.77 -1.00
N LYS A 294 -25.40 1.63 -0.95
CA LYS A 294 -25.24 3.03 -0.53
C LYS A 294 -25.52 3.13 0.96
N VAL A 295 -24.50 3.48 1.73
CA VAL A 295 -24.56 3.47 3.21
C VAL A 295 -24.11 4.81 3.77
N THR A 296 -24.93 5.41 4.63
CA THR A 296 -24.52 6.52 5.51
C THR A 296 -24.17 6.00 6.89
N ARG A 297 -23.23 6.67 7.54
CA ARG A 297 -22.63 6.25 8.81
C ARG A 297 -22.64 7.45 9.72
N THR A 298 -23.19 7.28 10.91
CA THR A 298 -23.37 8.38 11.83
C THR A 298 -23.07 7.95 13.25
N ARG A 299 -22.22 8.73 13.92
CA ARG A 299 -22.05 8.65 15.37
C ARG A 299 -23.28 9.29 16.02
N THR A 300 -23.95 8.56 16.93
CA THR A 300 -25.24 8.97 17.49
C THR A 300 -25.25 8.87 19.02
N ASP A 301 -26.01 9.75 19.66
CA ASP A 301 -26.27 9.77 21.10
C ASP A 301 -27.44 8.88 21.54
N ASP A 302 -28.15 8.26 20.59
CA ASP A 302 -28.99 7.09 20.83
C ASP A 302 -28.07 5.89 21.07
N ALA A 303 -27.53 5.80 22.28
CA ALA A 303 -26.59 4.78 22.74
C ALA A 303 -27.25 3.84 23.77
N HIS A 304 -26.74 2.60 23.87
CA HIS A 304 -27.20 1.65 24.88
C HIS A 304 -26.58 2.00 26.24
N SER A 305 -25.29 2.31 26.23
CA SER A 305 -24.58 2.85 27.38
C SER A 305 -23.66 4.00 26.94
N GLY A 306 -23.15 4.77 27.90
CA GLY A 306 -22.29 5.91 27.59
C GLY A 306 -23.01 7.01 26.79
N ARG A 307 -22.26 7.67 25.91
CA ARG A 307 -22.73 8.79 25.10
C ARG A 307 -22.85 8.42 23.64
N TRP A 308 -22.11 7.45 23.14
CA TRP A 308 -21.92 7.30 21.70
C TRP A 308 -22.12 5.86 21.22
N ALA A 309 -23.06 5.67 20.31
CA ALA A 309 -23.18 4.47 19.49
C ALA A 309 -22.86 4.76 18.02
N GLN A 310 -22.73 3.70 17.23
CA GLN A 310 -22.58 3.82 15.78
C GLN A 310 -23.85 3.40 15.06
N ARG A 311 -24.37 4.27 14.21
CA ARG A 311 -25.47 3.99 13.29
C ARG A 311 -24.99 3.81 11.86
N LEU A 312 -25.60 2.85 11.18
CA LEU A 312 -25.50 2.57 9.75
C LEU A 312 -26.90 2.66 9.15
N ASP A 313 -27.05 3.42 8.06
CA ASP A 313 -28.29 3.44 7.27
C ASP A 313 -27.97 2.97 5.85
N VAL A 314 -28.57 1.84 5.45
CA VAL A 314 -28.48 1.28 4.10
C VAL A 314 -29.63 1.85 3.28
N ILE A 315 -29.32 2.80 2.41
CA ILE A 315 -30.27 3.53 1.57
C ILE A 315 -30.71 2.67 0.39
N SER A 316 -29.76 1.96 -0.23
CA SER A 316 -30.03 0.97 -1.27
C SER A 316 -29.21 -0.30 -1.00
N TYR A 317 -29.88 -1.44 -1.13
CA TYR A 317 -29.29 -2.76 -0.95
C TYR A 317 -29.36 -3.52 -2.28
N HIS A 318 -28.21 -4.03 -2.73
CA HIS A 318 -28.11 -4.88 -3.91
C HIS A 318 -27.66 -6.29 -3.53
N ASP A 319 -26.54 -6.39 -2.82
CA ASP A 319 -25.93 -7.64 -2.36
C ASP A 319 -25.02 -7.37 -1.16
N GLY A 320 -24.62 -8.44 -0.48
CA GLY A 320 -23.63 -8.40 0.59
C GLY A 320 -24.11 -7.79 1.89
N ASP A 321 -23.28 -6.96 2.51
CA ASP A 321 -23.53 -6.45 3.87
C ASP A 321 -22.79 -5.14 4.18
N THR A 322 -23.14 -4.53 5.30
CA THR A 322 -22.38 -3.42 5.89
C THR A 322 -22.32 -3.54 7.40
N LYS A 323 -21.17 -3.18 7.98
CA LYS A 323 -20.90 -3.24 9.41
C LYS A 323 -19.77 -2.28 9.80
N ILE A 324 -19.65 -2.05 11.10
CA ILE A 324 -18.36 -1.70 11.70
C ILE A 324 -17.77 -2.91 12.40
N LEU A 325 -16.45 -2.93 12.52
CA LEU A 325 -15.70 -3.96 13.23
C LEU A 325 -14.40 -3.37 13.80
N PRO A 326 -13.74 -4.02 14.77
CA PRO A 326 -12.41 -3.62 15.20
C PRO A 326 -11.46 -3.58 14.00
N SER A 327 -10.70 -2.49 13.85
CA SER A 327 -9.80 -2.29 12.72
C SER A 327 -8.91 -3.51 12.51
N GLN A 328 -8.86 -4.00 11.26
CA GLN A 328 -8.17 -5.22 10.87
C GLN A 328 -6.65 -4.98 10.78
N ASP A 329 -6.00 -4.89 11.94
CA ASP A 329 -4.57 -4.57 12.09
C ASP A 329 -3.75 -5.75 12.67
N LEU A 330 -2.50 -5.50 13.05
CA LEU A 330 -1.59 -6.50 13.61
C LEU A 330 -1.67 -6.63 15.14
N GLY A 331 -2.71 -6.06 15.75
CA GLY A 331 -3.06 -6.30 17.15
C GLY A 331 -3.07 -5.05 18.03
N THR A 332 -3.21 -3.87 17.43
CA THR A 332 -3.45 -2.63 18.20
C THR A 332 -4.90 -2.54 18.61
N CYS A 333 -5.80 -2.77 17.65
CA CYS A 333 -7.24 -2.63 17.75
C CYS A 333 -7.94 -3.99 17.76
N ALA A 334 -7.61 -4.88 16.81
CA ALA A 334 -8.20 -6.21 16.77
C ALA A 334 -7.54 -7.15 17.79
N PRO A 335 -8.33 -7.90 18.58
CA PRO A 335 -7.78 -8.78 19.61
C PRO A 335 -7.01 -9.97 19.00
N SER A 336 -5.95 -10.36 19.69
CA SER A 336 -5.29 -11.64 19.44
C SER A 336 -6.23 -12.80 19.79
N ALA A 337 -6.18 -13.87 19.00
CA ALA A 337 -7.05 -15.03 19.18
C ALA A 337 -6.27 -16.33 19.02
N THR A 338 -6.70 -17.35 19.76
CA THR A 338 -6.04 -18.66 19.87
C THR A 338 -6.71 -19.67 18.95
N PRO A 339 -5.99 -20.28 18.00
CA PRO A 339 -6.52 -21.36 17.17
C PRO A 339 -7.14 -22.49 17.98
N GLY A 340 -8.19 -23.11 17.43
CA GLY A 340 -8.92 -24.21 18.05
C GLY A 340 -9.86 -23.79 19.19
N ARG A 341 -9.91 -22.49 19.56
CA ARG A 341 -10.83 -21.97 20.58
C ARG A 341 -12.06 -21.35 19.94
N ALA A 342 -13.21 -21.53 20.60
CA ALA A 342 -14.43 -20.80 20.29
C ALA A 342 -14.55 -19.58 21.20
N TYR A 343 -15.27 -18.58 20.72
CA TYR A 343 -15.45 -17.32 21.40
C TYR A 343 -16.93 -16.97 21.46
N ARG A 344 -17.34 -16.32 22.53
CA ARG A 344 -18.66 -15.69 22.62
C ARG A 344 -18.51 -14.25 22.16
N VAL A 345 -19.16 -13.92 21.06
CA VAL A 345 -19.28 -12.55 20.57
C VAL A 345 -20.64 -11.98 20.96
N SER A 346 -20.70 -10.69 21.25
CA SER A 346 -21.94 -9.97 21.47
C SER A 346 -21.88 -8.54 20.97
N ALA A 347 -23.04 -7.95 20.72
CA ALA A 347 -23.23 -6.53 20.48
C ALA A 347 -24.63 -6.16 20.94
N TRP A 348 -24.81 -4.97 21.50
CA TRP A 348 -26.12 -4.37 21.66
C TRP A 348 -26.53 -3.70 20.35
N PHE A 349 -27.79 -3.82 19.97
CA PHE A 349 -28.28 -3.25 18.72
C PHE A 349 -29.74 -2.78 18.77
N LYS A 350 -30.05 -1.85 17.88
CA LYS A 350 -31.39 -1.53 17.35
C LYS A 350 -31.34 -1.66 15.84
N SER A 351 -32.34 -2.26 15.21
CA SER A 351 -32.36 -2.39 13.75
C SER A 351 -33.77 -2.50 13.18
N THR A 352 -33.97 -1.92 12.00
CA THR A 352 -35.19 -2.09 11.20
C THR A 352 -35.09 -3.24 10.19
N GLY A 353 -33.93 -3.90 10.10
CA GLY A 353 -33.65 -4.99 9.16
C GLY A 353 -33.08 -6.22 9.83
N PHE A 354 -32.83 -7.26 9.04
CA PHE A 354 -32.15 -8.46 9.54
C PHE A 354 -30.68 -8.20 9.71
N THR A 355 -30.12 -8.71 10.80
CA THR A 355 -28.71 -8.58 11.11
C THR A 355 -28.01 -9.93 11.24
N GLN A 356 -26.69 -9.95 11.13
CA GLN A 356 -25.91 -11.17 11.22
C GLN A 356 -24.49 -10.84 11.69
N PHE A 357 -23.93 -11.62 12.62
CA PHE A 357 -22.49 -11.48 12.91
C PHE A 357 -21.68 -11.94 11.72
N ALA A 358 -20.71 -11.13 11.28
CA ALA A 358 -19.73 -11.50 10.26
C ALA A 358 -18.32 -11.40 10.85
N LEU A 359 -17.54 -12.47 10.69
CA LEU A 359 -16.26 -12.66 11.37
C LEU A 359 -15.13 -12.81 10.35
N TYR A 360 -13.99 -12.22 10.70
CA TYR A 360 -12.75 -12.27 9.95
C TYR A 360 -11.65 -12.80 10.86
N ARG A 361 -10.71 -13.51 10.27
CA ARG A 361 -9.54 -14.03 10.98
C ARG A 361 -8.27 -13.44 10.39
N ARG A 362 -7.31 -13.15 11.27
CA ARG A 362 -5.96 -12.76 10.87
C ARG A 362 -5.12 -14.01 10.60
N LEU A 363 -4.42 -14.02 9.47
CA LEU A 363 -3.49 -15.07 9.06
C LEU A 363 -2.14 -14.90 9.79
N PRO A 364 -1.23 -15.90 9.75
CA PRO A 364 0.13 -15.76 10.28
C PRO A 364 0.91 -14.61 9.64
N THR A 365 0.66 -14.37 8.35
CA THR A 365 1.23 -13.27 7.57
C THR A 365 0.67 -11.91 7.99
N GLY A 366 -0.32 -11.85 8.88
CA GLY A 366 -1.00 -10.63 9.31
C GLY A 366 -2.13 -10.15 8.39
N GLY A 367 -2.27 -10.75 7.20
CA GLY A 367 -3.42 -10.51 6.31
C GLY A 367 -4.75 -10.97 6.93
N TRP A 368 -5.86 -10.37 6.49
CA TRP A 368 -7.20 -10.66 7.00
C TRP A 368 -8.07 -11.32 5.94
N VAL A 369 -8.79 -12.37 6.34
CA VAL A 369 -9.74 -13.07 5.46
C VAL A 369 -11.08 -13.24 6.14
N TYR A 370 -12.15 -13.18 5.34
CA TYR A 370 -13.47 -13.59 5.81
C TYR A 370 -13.39 -15.04 6.32
N TRP A 371 -14.03 -15.29 7.45
CA TRP A 371 -14.02 -16.60 8.07
C TRP A 371 -15.41 -17.24 8.04
N THR A 372 -16.40 -16.59 8.65
CA THR A 372 -17.73 -17.18 8.83
C THR A 372 -18.75 -16.13 9.24
N ALA A 373 -20.03 -16.51 9.24
CA ALA A 373 -21.13 -15.69 9.71
C ALA A 373 -22.04 -16.48 10.66
N GLY A 374 -22.65 -15.77 11.61
CA GLY A 374 -23.57 -16.33 12.59
C GLY A 374 -24.98 -16.58 12.02
N PRO A 375 -25.93 -17.01 12.86
CA PRO A 375 -27.34 -17.02 12.45
C PRO A 375 -27.86 -15.61 12.20
N THR A 376 -28.89 -15.47 11.37
CA THR A 376 -29.62 -14.21 11.20
C THR A 376 -30.42 -13.88 12.45
N ILE A 377 -30.45 -12.59 12.78
CA ILE A 377 -31.10 -12.01 13.94
C ILE A 377 -32.13 -11.01 13.41
N GLY A 378 -33.37 -11.11 13.91
CA GLY A 378 -34.46 -10.25 13.48
C GLY A 378 -34.27 -8.78 13.87
N PRO A 379 -35.05 -7.87 13.27
CA PRO A 379 -35.08 -6.47 13.65
C PRO A 379 -35.53 -6.29 15.10
N SER A 380 -35.15 -5.16 15.70
CA SER A 380 -35.59 -4.75 17.01
C SER A 380 -35.59 -3.24 17.15
N ASP A 381 -36.73 -2.67 17.52
CA ASP A 381 -36.90 -1.22 17.72
C ASP A 381 -36.38 -0.78 19.10
N ALA A 382 -36.12 -1.72 20.01
CA ALA A 382 -35.53 -1.50 21.33
C ALA A 382 -34.13 -2.11 21.44
N TRP A 383 -33.28 -1.54 22.29
CA TRP A 383 -31.95 -2.09 22.53
C TRP A 383 -32.03 -3.56 22.94
N SER A 384 -31.41 -4.40 22.13
CA SER A 384 -31.42 -5.85 22.27
C SER A 384 -29.99 -6.38 22.20
N ARG A 385 -29.69 -7.42 22.97
CA ARG A 385 -28.34 -8.01 22.97
C ARG A 385 -28.27 -9.19 22.00
N ALA A 386 -27.54 -9.02 20.91
CA ALA A 386 -27.12 -10.12 20.05
C ALA A 386 -25.97 -10.88 20.72
N THR A 387 -26.00 -12.21 20.71
CA THR A 387 -24.90 -13.05 21.21
C THR A 387 -24.77 -14.31 20.38
N TRP A 388 -23.54 -14.70 20.07
CA TRP A 388 -23.25 -15.91 19.32
C TRP A 388 -21.98 -16.60 19.80
N MET A 389 -22.00 -17.93 19.85
CA MET A 389 -20.80 -18.74 20.03
C MET A 389 -20.21 -19.09 18.67
N THR A 390 -19.00 -18.63 18.39
CA THR A 390 -18.32 -18.94 17.13
C THR A 390 -18.01 -20.44 17.04
N PRO A 391 -17.80 -20.96 15.83
CA PRO A 391 -17.04 -22.20 15.64
C PRO A 391 -15.64 -22.09 16.26
N ALA A 392 -14.90 -23.20 16.33
CA ALA A 392 -13.51 -23.14 16.74
C ALA A 392 -12.69 -22.36 15.70
N LEU A 393 -11.88 -21.40 16.16
CA LEU A 393 -11.03 -20.58 15.31
C LEU A 393 -10.08 -21.50 14.49
N PRO A 394 -9.95 -21.31 13.17
CA PRO A 394 -9.13 -22.20 12.35
C PRO A 394 -7.66 -22.20 12.75
N ARG A 395 -6.95 -23.28 12.40
CA ARG A 395 -5.50 -23.38 12.59
C ARG A 395 -4.77 -22.25 11.85
N GLY A 396 -3.67 -21.79 12.44
CA GLY A 396 -2.84 -20.70 11.91
C GLY A 396 -3.39 -19.29 12.13
N SER A 397 -4.60 -19.12 12.68
CA SER A 397 -5.10 -17.78 12.95
C SER A 397 -4.39 -17.10 14.13
N THR A 398 -4.15 -15.80 14.01
CA THR A 398 -3.43 -15.01 15.03
C THR A 398 -4.28 -13.93 15.68
N GLY A 399 -5.49 -13.69 15.17
CA GLY A 399 -6.41 -12.64 15.62
C GLY A 399 -7.80 -12.81 15.04
N MET A 400 -8.77 -12.09 15.58
CA MET A 400 -10.13 -12.05 15.05
C MET A 400 -10.70 -10.63 15.11
N SER A 401 -11.52 -10.29 14.11
CA SER A 401 -12.34 -9.08 14.07
C SER A 401 -13.75 -9.47 13.65
N PHE A 402 -14.74 -8.78 14.19
CA PHE A 402 -16.14 -9.13 13.98
C PHE A 402 -17.03 -7.89 14.09
N GLY A 403 -18.17 -7.94 13.40
CA GLY A 403 -19.18 -6.90 13.46
C GLY A 403 -20.56 -7.52 13.36
N LEU A 404 -21.57 -6.81 13.88
CA LEU A 404 -22.96 -7.11 13.57
C LEU A 404 -23.29 -6.39 12.26
N ALA A 405 -23.64 -7.14 11.24
CA ALA A 405 -23.88 -6.65 9.89
C ALA A 405 -25.35 -6.46 9.60
N LEU A 406 -25.68 -5.43 8.83
CA LEU A 406 -26.99 -5.25 8.22
C LEU A 406 -26.97 -5.84 6.81
N VAL A 407 -27.94 -6.69 6.50
CA VAL A 407 -28.03 -7.45 5.22
C VAL A 407 -29.31 -7.13 4.44
N SER A 408 -29.85 -5.92 4.62
CA SER A 408 -31.04 -5.42 3.94
C SER A 408 -31.06 -3.89 3.91
N VAL A 409 -31.98 -3.30 3.15
CA VAL A 409 -32.36 -1.87 3.32
C VAL A 409 -32.86 -1.68 4.75
N GLY A 410 -32.48 -0.56 5.37
CA GLY A 410 -32.88 -0.22 6.73
C GLY A 410 -31.75 0.43 7.52
N SER A 411 -31.88 0.36 8.84
CA SER A 411 -30.88 0.92 9.75
C SER A 411 -30.43 -0.06 10.80
N LEU A 412 -29.21 0.13 11.27
CA LEU A 412 -28.58 -0.64 12.33
C LEU A 412 -27.78 0.33 13.22
N THR A 413 -28.21 0.49 14.46
CA THR A 413 -27.42 1.15 15.51
C THR A 413 -26.81 0.07 16.38
N THR A 414 -25.50 0.10 16.62
CA THR A 414 -24.78 -0.87 17.46
C THR A 414 -23.95 -0.19 18.53
N ASP A 415 -23.79 -0.89 19.64
CA ASP A 415 -23.04 -0.45 20.80
C ASP A 415 -22.54 -1.64 21.62
N ASP A 416 -21.65 -1.40 22.58
CA ASP A 416 -21.23 -2.34 23.64
C ASP A 416 -20.87 -3.74 23.12
N TYR A 417 -19.85 -3.78 22.26
CA TYR A 417 -19.33 -5.02 21.70
C TYR A 417 -18.61 -5.86 22.76
N GLY A 418 -18.91 -7.16 22.78
CA GLY A 418 -18.37 -8.10 23.74
C GLY A 418 -17.67 -9.26 23.07
N TRP A 419 -16.57 -9.69 23.67
CA TRP A 419 -15.82 -10.86 23.26
C TRP A 419 -15.29 -11.58 24.50
N THR A 420 -15.58 -12.86 24.64
CA THR A 420 -15.00 -13.69 25.71
C THR A 420 -14.62 -15.06 25.18
N ARG A 421 -13.47 -15.59 25.62
CA ARG A 421 -13.04 -16.94 25.28
C ARG A 421 -13.94 -17.96 25.98
N ALA A 422 -14.38 -18.99 25.26
CA ALA A 422 -15.14 -20.07 25.89
C ALA A 422 -14.26 -20.80 26.93
N SER A 423 -14.78 -21.01 28.13
CA SER A 423 -14.12 -21.79 29.19
C SER A 423 -13.93 -23.26 28.82
N THR A 424 -14.75 -23.78 27.90
CA THR A 424 -14.69 -25.14 27.35
C THR A 424 -14.94 -25.10 25.84
N ALA A 425 -14.14 -25.81 25.04
CA ALA A 425 -14.37 -25.93 23.61
C ALA A 425 -15.75 -26.58 23.36
N PRO A 426 -16.59 -26.05 22.47
CA PRO A 426 -17.83 -26.73 22.07
C PRO A 426 -17.47 -28.12 21.55
N ARG A 427 -18.10 -29.17 22.08
CA ARG A 427 -17.99 -30.50 21.48
C ARG A 427 -18.47 -30.37 20.03
N ALA A 428 -17.60 -30.73 19.08
CA ALA A 428 -18.02 -30.87 17.69
C ALA A 428 -19.24 -31.79 17.65
N LYS A 429 -20.35 -31.33 17.06
CA LYS A 429 -21.45 -32.24 16.73
C LYS A 429 -20.87 -33.25 15.73
N ALA A 430 -20.80 -34.51 16.14
CA ALA A 430 -20.50 -35.60 15.23
C ALA A 430 -21.58 -35.60 14.15
N SER A 431 -21.14 -35.51 12.89
CA SER A 431 -21.98 -35.65 11.70
C SER A 431 -22.57 -37.05 11.60
#